data_AF-A0A8T0UF56-F1
#
_entry.id   AF-A0A8T0UF56-F1
#
_cell.length_a   1.000
_cell.length_b   1.000
_cell.length_c   1.000
_cell.angle_alpha   90.00
_cell.angle_beta   90.00
_cell.angle_gamma   90.00
#
_symmetry.space_group_name_H-M   'P 1'
#
loop_
_entity.id
_entity.type
_entity.pdbx_description
1 polymer ?
#
loop_
_entity_poly.entity_id
_entity_poly.type
_entity_poly.pdbx_seq_one_letter_code
_entity_poly.pdbx_strand_id
1 'polypeptide(L)'
;MNVAISNVVEFVGSSLNNGWLESECYLKAIADLALTADIGFLDVQFFLFSRNHSAIINLIGLHFSIASLHVPPIEVSKALQARQVAGRKVCVNLLKLGRWFYGFRLPDEHESHKISLSELTMAEGAEILAILNRGAVHEVFRLQISWGT
;
A
#
# COMPACT_ATOMS: atom_id res chain seq x y z
N MET A 1 13.85 -5.56 -16.03
CA MET A 1 12.78 -4.97 -15.21
C MET A 1 11.66 -4.59 -16.17
N ASN A 2 10.42 -5.01 -15.92
CA ASN A 2 9.29 -4.63 -16.77
C ASN A 2 9.16 -3.09 -16.76
N VAL A 3 9.04 -2.47 -17.94
CA VAL A 3 9.03 -1.00 -18.11
C VAL A 3 7.93 -0.36 -17.28
N ALA A 4 6.75 -0.98 -17.21
CA ALA A 4 5.64 -0.48 -16.40
C ALA A 4 5.96 -0.46 -14.90
N ILE A 5 6.60 -1.53 -14.40
CA ILE A 5 7.05 -1.60 -13.00
C ILE A 5 8.10 -0.52 -12.72
N SER A 6 9.04 -0.31 -13.63
CA SER A 6 10.06 0.74 -13.49
C SER A 6 9.43 2.12 -13.39
N ASN A 7 8.46 2.42 -14.27
CA ASN A 7 7.76 3.70 -14.28
C ASN A 7 7.00 3.93 -12.96
N VAL A 8 6.34 2.90 -12.43
CA VAL A 8 5.63 3.00 -11.15
C VAL A 8 6.59 3.20 -9.98
N VAL A 9 7.72 2.48 -9.96
CA VAL A 9 8.75 2.67 -8.93
C VAL A 9 9.33 4.08 -8.96
N GLU A 10 9.62 4.62 -10.15
CA GLU A 10 10.11 5.99 -10.33
C GLU A 10 9.05 7.04 -9.96
N PHE A 11 7.80 6.83 -10.36
CA PHE A 11 6.68 7.70 -10.02
C PHE A 11 6.46 7.75 -8.50
N VAL A 12 6.43 6.60 -7.83
CA VAL A 12 6.27 6.55 -6.38
C VAL A 12 7.49 7.11 -5.67
N GLY A 13 8.69 6.88 -6.21
CA GLY A 13 9.94 7.44 -5.69
C GLY A 13 9.96 8.97 -5.74
N SER A 14 9.52 9.57 -6.84
CA SER A 14 9.42 11.02 -7.01
C SER A 14 8.24 11.65 -6.26
N SER A 15 7.16 10.88 -6.05
CA SER A 15 6.00 11.32 -5.26
C SER A 15 6.21 11.19 -3.75
N LEU A 16 7.31 10.58 -3.31
CA LEU A 16 7.61 10.39 -1.90
C LEU A 16 8.08 11.72 -1.29
N ASN A 17 7.32 12.26 -0.35
CA ASN A 17 7.70 13.48 0.37
C ASN A 17 8.08 13.13 1.82
N ASN A 18 9.36 13.27 2.18
CA ASN A 18 9.88 12.96 3.52
C ASN A 18 9.52 11.55 4.06
N GLY A 19 9.39 10.56 3.17
CA GLY A 19 9.01 9.19 3.53
C GLY A 19 7.50 8.93 3.60
N TRP A 20 6.68 9.86 3.11
CA TRP A 20 5.24 9.73 3.05
C TRP A 20 4.75 9.69 1.59
N LEU A 21 3.63 9.01 1.36
CA LEU A 21 2.92 8.96 0.09
C LEU A 21 1.43 9.22 0.33
N GLU A 22 0.87 10.14 -0.46
CA GLU A 22 -0.57 10.44 -0.44
C GLU A 22 -1.38 9.29 -1.06
N SER A 23 -2.61 9.10 -0.57
CA SER A 23 -3.53 8.05 -1.04
C SER A 23 -3.74 8.02 -2.55
N GLU A 24 -3.87 9.19 -3.18
CA GLU A 24 -4.08 9.32 -4.62
C GLU A 24 -2.89 8.76 -5.43
N CYS A 25 -1.67 9.10 -5.03
CA CYS A 25 -0.46 8.58 -5.66
C CYS A 25 -0.34 7.06 -5.47
N TYR A 26 -0.72 6.56 -4.30
CA TYR A 26 -0.71 5.13 -4.00
C TYR A 26 -1.71 4.35 -4.87
N LEU A 27 -2.96 4.81 -4.93
CA LEU A 27 -4.00 4.16 -5.75
C LEU A 27 -3.68 4.24 -7.24
N LYS A 28 -3.16 5.39 -7.69
CA LYS A 28 -2.72 5.56 -9.07
C LYS A 28 -1.63 4.55 -9.42
N ALA A 29 -0.64 4.34 -8.55
CA ALA A 29 0.41 3.36 -8.77
C ALA A 29 -0.14 1.93 -8.95
N ILE A 30 -1.16 1.55 -8.16
CA ILE A 30 -1.81 0.24 -8.30
C ILE A 30 -2.61 0.16 -9.60
N ALA A 31 -3.36 1.21 -9.94
CA ALA A 31 -4.13 1.28 -11.17
C ALA A 31 -3.21 1.18 -12.41
N ASP A 32 -2.09 1.89 -12.42
CA ASP A 32 -1.11 1.86 -13.51
C ASP A 32 -0.51 0.46 -13.71
N LEU A 33 -0.24 -0.28 -12.61
CA LEU A 33 0.15 -1.69 -12.68
C LEU A 33 -0.97 -2.57 -13.24
N ALA A 34 -2.22 -2.35 -12.82
CA ALA A 34 -3.38 -3.12 -13.26
C ALA A 34 -3.77 -2.89 -14.72
N LEU A 35 -3.48 -1.72 -15.28
CA LEU A 35 -3.66 -1.43 -16.70
C LEU A 35 -2.67 -2.20 -17.59
N THR A 36 -1.57 -2.69 -17.03
CA THR A 36 -0.55 -3.43 -17.78
C THR A 36 -0.84 -4.92 -17.73
N ALA A 37 -1.37 -5.48 -18.83
CA ALA A 37 -1.82 -6.87 -18.90
C ALA A 37 -0.71 -7.93 -18.67
N ASP A 38 0.56 -7.58 -18.90
CA ASP A 38 1.67 -8.53 -18.87
C ASP A 38 2.36 -8.66 -17.50
N ILE A 39 1.85 -8.01 -16.45
CA ILE A 39 2.45 -8.09 -15.12
C ILE A 39 1.88 -9.28 -14.37
N GLY A 40 2.72 -10.31 -14.18
CA GLY A 40 2.38 -11.48 -13.37
C GLY A 40 2.86 -11.38 -11.93
N PHE A 41 2.46 -12.35 -11.09
CA PHE A 41 2.91 -12.43 -9.71
C PHE A 41 4.43 -12.67 -9.60
N LEU A 42 5.02 -13.40 -10.55
CA LEU A 42 6.47 -13.57 -10.62
C LEU A 42 7.19 -12.22 -10.77
N ASP A 43 6.68 -11.32 -11.63
CA ASP A 43 7.25 -9.99 -11.80
C ASP A 43 7.18 -9.18 -10.51
N VAL A 44 6.06 -9.23 -9.81
CA VAL A 44 5.91 -8.61 -8.49
C VAL A 44 6.96 -9.16 -7.51
N GLN A 45 7.10 -10.48 -7.46
CA GLN A 45 8.05 -11.13 -6.55
C GLN A 45 9.50 -10.77 -6.87
N PHE A 46 9.88 -10.61 -8.14
CA PHE A 46 11.25 -10.26 -8.53
C PHE A 46 11.55 -8.77 -8.42
N PHE A 47 10.60 -7.91 -8.80
CA PHE A 47 10.84 -6.48 -8.91
C PHE A 47 10.29 -5.70 -7.73
N LEU A 48 9.02 -5.89 -7.34
CA LEU A 48 8.39 -5.08 -6.28
C LEU A 48 8.75 -5.55 -4.86
N PHE A 49 8.98 -6.85 -4.65
CA PHE A 49 9.43 -7.39 -3.36
C PHE A 49 10.95 -7.31 -3.14
N SER A 50 11.62 -6.37 -3.79
CA SER A 50 13.05 -6.14 -3.61
C SER A 50 13.34 -5.38 -2.31
N ARG A 51 14.41 -5.79 -1.63
CA ARG A 51 14.92 -5.08 -0.45
C ARG A 51 15.46 -3.69 -0.78
N ASN A 52 15.82 -3.45 -2.03
CA ASN A 52 16.34 -2.16 -2.46
C ASN A 52 15.23 -1.10 -2.58
N HIS A 53 13.96 -1.52 -2.59
CA HIS A 53 12.82 -0.61 -2.63
C HIS A 53 12.32 -0.23 -1.23
N SER A 54 11.54 0.84 -1.15
CA SER A 54 10.90 1.28 0.09
C SER A 54 9.81 0.30 0.55
N ALA A 55 9.43 0.36 1.83
CA ALA A 55 8.32 -0.44 2.35
C ALA A 55 6.99 -0.15 1.63
N ILE A 56 6.81 1.08 1.13
CA ILE A 56 5.63 1.49 0.35
C ILE A 56 5.57 0.79 -1.01
N ILE A 57 6.71 0.66 -1.72
CA ILE A 57 6.75 -0.09 -2.98
C ILE A 57 6.41 -1.57 -2.74
N ASN A 58 6.95 -2.15 -1.67
CA ASN A 58 6.63 -3.53 -1.30
C ASN A 58 5.14 -3.69 -0.96
N LEU A 59 4.54 -2.69 -0.29
CA LEU A 59 3.11 -2.64 -0.02
C LEU A 59 2.27 -2.53 -1.31
N ILE A 60 2.69 -1.73 -2.28
CA ILE A 60 2.03 -1.63 -3.59
C ILE A 60 2.04 -3.00 -4.28
N GLY A 61 3.19 -3.69 -4.28
CA GLY A 61 3.27 -5.05 -4.83
C GLY A 61 2.37 -6.06 -4.12
N LEU A 62 2.29 -5.99 -2.79
CA LEU A 62 1.41 -6.83 -1.98
C LEU A 62 -0.04 -6.58 -2.36
N HIS A 63 -0.45 -5.31 -2.36
CA HIS A 63 -1.82 -4.93 -2.63
C HIS A 63 -2.24 -5.28 -4.06
N PHE A 64 -1.40 -4.97 -5.05
CA PHE A 64 -1.61 -5.35 -6.45
C PHE A 64 -1.75 -6.87 -6.62
N SER A 65 -0.93 -7.67 -5.93
CA SER A 65 -1.01 -9.14 -6.00
C SER A 65 -2.35 -9.68 -5.51
N ILE A 66 -2.85 -9.14 -4.40
CA ILE A 66 -4.09 -9.62 -3.79
C ILE A 66 -5.32 -9.08 -4.56
N ALA A 67 -5.35 -7.77 -4.82
CA ALA A 67 -6.53 -7.09 -5.36
C ALA A 67 -6.67 -7.23 -6.89
N SER A 68 -5.58 -7.20 -7.65
CA SER A 68 -5.61 -7.22 -9.11
C SER A 68 -5.27 -8.59 -9.69
N LEU A 69 -4.24 -9.25 -9.17
CA LEU A 69 -3.83 -10.58 -9.64
C LEU A 69 -4.60 -11.73 -8.96
N HIS A 70 -5.42 -11.44 -7.94
CA HIS A 70 -6.20 -12.42 -7.19
C HIS A 70 -5.34 -13.55 -6.58
N VAL A 71 -4.08 -13.25 -6.24
CA VAL A 71 -3.18 -14.20 -5.60
C VAL A 71 -3.62 -14.40 -4.15
N PRO A 72 -3.76 -15.65 -3.68
CA PRO A 72 -4.12 -15.93 -2.29
C PRO A 72 -3.15 -15.23 -1.31
N PRO A 73 -3.64 -14.55 -0.25
CA PRO A 73 -2.79 -13.86 0.71
C PRO A 73 -1.67 -14.73 1.30
N ILE A 74 -1.92 -16.03 1.46
CA ILE A 74 -0.94 -16.99 1.96
C ILE A 74 0.27 -17.17 1.02
N GLU A 75 0.06 -17.13 -0.30
CA GLU A 75 1.13 -17.21 -1.30
C GLU A 75 1.91 -15.90 -1.38
N VAL A 76 1.22 -14.76 -1.26
CA VAL A 76 1.86 -13.45 -1.12
C VAL A 76 2.73 -13.40 0.14
N SER A 77 2.24 -13.93 1.26
CA SER A 77 2.99 -14.01 2.52
C SER A 77 4.28 -14.82 2.38
N LYS A 78 4.22 -15.99 1.74
CA LYS A 78 5.40 -16.81 1.43
C LYS A 78 6.40 -16.06 0.56
N ALA A 79 5.94 -15.34 -0.46
CA ALA A 79 6.80 -14.55 -1.33
C ALA A 79 7.52 -13.41 -0.58
N LEU A 80 6.80 -12.70 0.30
CA LEU A 80 7.36 -11.66 1.17
C LEU A 80 8.42 -12.22 2.14
N GLN A 81 8.17 -13.41 2.69
CA GLN A 81 9.12 -14.11 3.56
C GLN A 81 10.37 -14.55 2.79
N ALA A 82 10.19 -15.15 1.61
CA ALA A 82 11.30 -15.58 0.75
C ALA A 82 12.21 -14.41 0.34
N ARG A 83 11.63 -13.22 0.14
CA ARG A 83 12.39 -11.99 -0.15
C ARG A 83 12.90 -11.27 1.11
N GLN A 84 12.55 -11.74 2.30
CA GLN A 84 12.84 -11.15 3.61
C GLN A 84 12.39 -9.68 3.71
N VAL A 85 11.22 -9.37 3.15
CA VAL A 85 10.56 -8.07 3.26
C VAL A 85 9.31 -8.13 4.15
N ALA A 86 8.87 -9.32 4.55
CA ALA A 86 7.69 -9.53 5.41
C ALA A 86 7.65 -8.68 6.68
N GLY A 87 8.80 -8.53 7.37
CA GLY A 87 8.89 -7.75 8.61
C GLY A 87 8.91 -6.23 8.42
N ARG A 88 8.87 -5.73 7.18
CA ARG A 88 8.84 -4.28 6.93
C ARG A 88 7.50 -3.71 7.39
N LYS A 89 7.55 -2.57 8.07
CA LYS A 89 6.37 -1.92 8.65
C LYS A 89 6.02 -0.64 7.90
N VAL A 90 4.74 -0.43 7.72
CA VAL A 90 4.17 0.79 7.14
C VAL A 90 3.16 1.35 8.14
N CYS A 91 3.15 2.67 8.29
CA CYS A 91 2.11 3.37 9.03
C CYS A 91 1.06 3.89 8.05
N VAL A 92 -0.18 3.48 8.23
CA VAL A 92 -1.34 4.02 7.53
C VAL A 92 -1.98 5.05 8.45
N ASN A 93 -1.87 6.32 8.11
CA ASN A 93 -2.53 7.40 8.84
C ASN A 93 -3.81 7.77 8.12
N LEU A 94 -4.95 7.60 8.77
CA LEU A 94 -6.25 8.01 8.27
C LEU A 94 -6.64 9.34 8.92
N LEU A 95 -7.13 10.24 8.09
CA LEU A 95 -7.79 11.47 8.48
C LEU A 95 -9.22 11.41 7.96
N LYS A 96 -10.16 11.26 8.88
CA LYS A 96 -11.57 11.32 8.58
C LYS A 96 -12.05 12.74 8.84
N LEU A 97 -12.44 13.42 7.77
CA LEU A 97 -12.92 14.79 7.88
C LEU A 97 -14.26 14.81 8.61
N GLY A 98 -14.36 15.74 9.56
CA GLY A 98 -15.55 15.98 10.33
C GLY A 98 -16.73 16.34 9.43
N ARG A 99 -17.86 15.65 9.62
CA ARG A 99 -19.10 15.94 8.89
C ARG A 99 -19.94 16.97 9.63
N TRP A 100 -20.77 17.69 8.88
CA TRP A 100 -21.81 18.53 9.47
C TRP A 100 -22.96 17.68 10.00
N PHE A 101 -23.35 17.91 11.24
CA PHE A 101 -24.44 17.22 11.91
C PHE A 101 -25.23 18.21 12.77
N TYR A 102 -26.52 18.38 12.48
CA TYR A 102 -27.42 19.35 13.15
C TYR A 102 -26.84 20.78 13.30
N GLY A 103 -26.20 21.30 12.26
CA GLY A 103 -25.64 22.67 12.27
C GLY A 103 -24.30 22.81 12.99
N PHE A 104 -23.71 21.72 13.49
CA PHE A 104 -22.36 21.70 14.05
C PHE A 104 -21.43 20.89 13.16
N ARG A 105 -20.19 21.35 12.98
CA ARG A 105 -19.13 20.55 12.36
C ARG A 105 -18.53 19.63 13.45
N LEU A 106 -18.65 18.32 13.27
CA LEU A 106 -17.95 17.35 14.12
C LEU A 106 -16.43 17.51 13.93
N PRO A 107 -15.61 17.22 14.95
CA PRO A 107 -14.15 17.29 14.81
C PRO A 107 -13.65 16.28 13.78
N ASP A 108 -12.48 16.58 13.20
CA ASP A 108 -11.77 15.62 12.37
C ASP A 108 -11.21 14.49 13.26
N GLU A 109 -11.29 13.26 12.79
CA GLU A 109 -10.78 12.07 13.49
C GLU A 109 -9.47 11.62 12.84
N HIS A 110 -8.47 11.36 13.67
CA HIS A 110 -7.16 10.85 13.24
C HIS A 110 -6.95 9.44 13.76
N GLU A 111 -6.63 8.51 12.87
CA GLU A 111 -6.31 7.13 13.21
C GLU A 111 -4.96 6.75 12.59
N SER A 112 -4.14 5.99 13.31
CA SER A 112 -2.82 5.56 12.82
C SER A 112 -2.63 4.08 13.08
N HIS A 113 -2.48 3.32 12.00
CA HIS A 113 -2.23 1.88 12.07
C HIS A 113 -0.80 1.59 11.63
N LYS A 114 0.01 1.10 12.56
CA LYS A 114 1.34 0.57 12.25
C LYS A 114 1.21 -0.94 12.04
N ILE A 115 1.49 -1.40 10.83
CA ILE A 115 1.30 -2.80 10.44
C ILE A 115 2.51 -3.32 9.64
N SER A 116 2.86 -4.60 9.84
CA SER A 116 3.86 -5.27 9.01
C SER A 116 3.28 -5.80 7.70
N LEU A 117 4.11 -5.98 6.67
CA LEU A 117 3.67 -6.60 5.41
C LEU A 117 3.16 -8.03 5.62
N SER A 118 3.70 -8.78 6.58
CA SER A 118 3.16 -10.09 6.96
C SER A 118 1.78 -10.00 7.61
N GLU A 119 1.55 -9.05 8.51
CA GLU A 119 0.26 -8.87 9.17
C GLU A 119 -0.84 -8.47 8.17
N LEU A 120 -0.50 -7.72 7.12
CA LEU A 120 -1.42 -7.39 6.03
C LEU A 120 -1.95 -8.61 5.27
N THR A 121 -1.25 -9.76 5.32
CA THR A 121 -1.71 -11.01 4.71
C THR A 121 -2.62 -11.83 5.61
N MET A 122 -2.82 -11.41 6.87
CA MET A 122 -3.67 -12.08 7.86
C MET A 122 -5.07 -11.43 7.92
N ALA A 123 -5.99 -12.06 8.65
CA ALA A 123 -7.36 -11.58 8.78
C ALA A 123 -7.46 -10.15 9.36
N GLU A 124 -6.60 -9.82 10.34
CA GLU A 124 -6.52 -8.49 10.97
C GLU A 124 -6.09 -7.41 9.96
N GLY A 125 -5.23 -7.77 9.01
CA GLY A 125 -4.75 -6.87 7.97
C GLY A 125 -5.73 -6.65 6.81
N ALA A 126 -6.76 -7.49 6.70
CA ALA A 126 -7.75 -7.40 5.62
C ALA A 126 -8.58 -6.12 5.70
N GLU A 127 -8.86 -5.63 6.92
CA GLU A 127 -9.56 -4.35 7.13
C GLU A 127 -8.71 -3.17 6.61
N ILE A 128 -7.43 -3.14 6.95
CA ILE A 128 -6.50 -2.10 6.47
C ILE A 128 -6.34 -2.17 4.95
N LEU A 129 -6.25 -3.37 4.37
CA LEU A 129 -6.26 -3.52 2.91
C LEU A 129 -7.56 -3.01 2.28
N ALA A 130 -8.72 -3.26 2.90
CA ALA A 130 -10.00 -2.75 2.42
C ALA A 130 -10.07 -1.22 2.45
N ILE A 131 -9.53 -0.60 3.50
CA ILE A 131 -9.35 0.86 3.61
C ILE A 131 -8.47 1.37 2.47
N LEU A 132 -7.30 0.75 2.29
CA LEU A 132 -6.35 1.11 1.23
C LEU A 132 -6.95 0.93 -0.18
N ASN A 133 -7.83 -0.05 -0.38
CA ASN A 133 -8.52 -0.31 -1.65
C ASN A 133 -9.63 0.70 -1.93
N ARG A 134 -10.42 1.05 -0.91
CA ARG A 134 -11.55 1.98 -1.06
C ARG A 134 -11.10 3.37 -1.46
N GLY A 135 -9.92 3.80 -1.00
CA GLY A 135 -9.46 5.13 -1.31
C GLY A 135 -10.23 6.24 -0.58
N ALA A 136 -9.98 7.47 -1.04
CA ALA A 136 -10.45 8.68 -0.40
C ALA A 136 -11.91 9.05 -0.70
N VAL A 137 -12.84 8.08 -0.59
CA VAL A 137 -14.24 8.37 -0.88
C VAL A 137 -14.82 9.31 0.19
N HIS A 138 -14.32 9.29 1.44
CA HIS A 138 -14.66 10.26 2.51
C HIS A 138 -13.50 10.53 3.53
N GLU A 139 -12.31 9.98 3.29
CA GLU A 139 -11.19 9.93 4.26
C GLU A 139 -9.87 10.20 3.52
N VAL A 140 -9.02 11.10 4.01
CA VAL A 140 -7.68 11.32 3.46
C VAL A 140 -6.74 10.37 4.19
N PHE A 141 -6.07 9.45 3.49
CA PHE A 141 -5.01 8.66 4.13
C PHE A 141 -3.61 8.99 3.61
N ARG A 142 -2.65 8.97 4.53
CA ARG A 142 -1.22 9.15 4.26
C ARG A 142 -0.47 7.89 4.68
N LEU A 143 0.23 7.31 3.73
CA LEU A 143 1.13 6.19 3.96
C LEU A 143 2.49 6.73 4.37
N GLN A 144 2.97 6.34 5.54
CA GLN A 144 4.32 6.68 6.01
C GLN A 144 5.16 5.43 6.13
N ILE A 145 6.42 5.53 5.69
CA ILE A 145 7.42 4.52 6.02
C ILE A 145 7.71 4.61 7.52
N SER A 146 7.35 3.57 8.26
CA SER A 146 7.75 3.46 9.66
C SER A 146 9.13 2.79 9.70
N TRP A 147 10.15 3.55 10.05
CA TRP A 147 11.44 2.98 10.39
C TRP A 147 11.26 2.22 11.71
N GLY A 148 11.36 0.89 11.66
CA GLY A 148 11.50 0.11 12.88
C GLY A 148 12.87 0.41 13.47
N THR A 149 12.91 1.14 14.58
CA THR A 149 13.97 0.96 15.59
C THR A 149 13.88 -0.44 16.18
#